data_AF-A0A531MSQ3-F1
#
_entry.id   AF-A0A531MSQ3-F1
#
_cell.length_a   1.000
_cell.length_b   1.000
_cell.length_c   1.000
_cell.angle_alpha   90.00
_cell.angle_beta   90.00
_cell.angle_gamma   90.00
#
_symmetry.space_group_name_H-M   'P 1'
#
loop_
_entity.id
_entity.type
_entity.pdbx_description
1 polymer ?
#
loop_
_entity_poly.entity_id
_entity_poly.type
_entity_poly.pdbx_seq_one_letter_code
_entity_poly.pdbx_strand_id
1 'polypeptide(L)'
;MARIIVITHEHDRFMGNRSLLLRRKSRYLLFDILEDLKRRGHSVRIQPGLTGQISADVAVLHVDATMTPADYLDYARSFPFCLNVGAADISKRRISGALLAEGDGWLGPVIVKSNLNNQGIPETRLNRRSRRAGQPAPFAHVPALSAYEVYQSRDDIPDGVSEQHDLVVEKFIPEKEPDGFAVRFWVFCGERERCTRYVS
;
A
#
# COMPACT_ATOMS: atom_id res chain seq x y z
N MET A 1 26.52 12.12 -7.15
CA MET A 1 25.18 11.87 -7.73
C MET A 1 24.85 10.40 -7.58
N ALA A 2 23.67 10.07 -7.06
CA ALA A 2 23.27 8.67 -6.85
C ALA A 2 22.47 8.12 -8.03
N ARG A 3 22.63 6.83 -8.29
CA ARG A 3 21.79 6.02 -9.19
C ARG A 3 20.72 5.34 -8.36
N ILE A 4 19.48 5.70 -8.61
CA ILE A 4 18.31 5.25 -7.88
C ILE A 4 17.48 4.36 -8.77
N ILE A 5 17.10 3.19 -8.27
CA ILE A 5 16.17 2.29 -8.93
C ILE A 5 14.89 2.15 -8.12
N VAL A 6 13.74 2.15 -8.79
CA VAL A 6 12.44 1.89 -8.16
C VAL A 6 11.93 0.57 -8.69
N ILE A 7 11.86 -0.42 -7.80
CA ILE A 7 11.44 -1.78 -8.12
C ILE A 7 9.92 -1.82 -8.00
N THR A 8 9.24 -2.17 -9.07
CA THR A 8 7.78 -2.32 -9.11
C THR A 8 7.42 -3.70 -9.62
N HIS A 9 6.21 -4.18 -9.31
CA HIS A 9 5.72 -5.41 -9.94
C HIS A 9 5.75 -5.27 -11.47
N GLU A 10 6.11 -6.33 -12.21
CA GLU A 10 6.14 -6.33 -13.68
C GLU A 10 4.79 -5.96 -14.32
N HIS A 11 3.69 -6.15 -13.58
CA HIS A 11 2.34 -5.81 -14.01
C HIS A 11 1.82 -4.50 -13.40
N ASP A 12 2.63 -3.76 -12.63
CA ASP A 12 2.23 -2.44 -12.15
C ASP A 12 2.28 -1.38 -13.27
N ARG A 13 1.55 -0.28 -13.07
CA ARG A 13 1.56 0.92 -13.92
C ARG A 13 1.98 2.11 -13.08
N PHE A 14 3.22 2.08 -12.60
CA PHE A 14 3.82 3.17 -11.84
C PHE A 14 3.73 4.52 -12.56
N MET A 15 3.92 4.52 -13.88
CA MET A 15 3.69 5.69 -14.73
C MET A 15 2.41 5.49 -15.54
N GLY A 16 1.53 6.48 -15.51
CA GLY A 16 0.37 6.55 -16.39
C GLY A 16 0.76 6.91 -17.83
N ASN A 17 -0.22 6.84 -18.73
CA ASN A 17 -0.04 7.24 -20.13
C ASN A 17 0.39 8.72 -20.21
N ARG A 18 1.14 9.06 -21.27
CA ARG A 18 1.47 10.45 -21.58
C ARG A 18 0.17 11.25 -21.72
N SER A 19 0.08 12.37 -21.03
CA SER A 19 -1.00 13.34 -21.25
C SER A 19 -0.90 13.93 -22.67
N LEU A 20 -1.95 14.63 -23.11
CA LEU A 20 -1.97 15.40 -24.36
C LEU A 20 -0.76 16.36 -24.50
N LEU A 21 -0.17 16.78 -23.37
CA LEU A 21 1.03 17.62 -23.30
C LEU A 21 2.34 16.81 -23.16
N LEU A 22 2.34 15.51 -23.48
CA LEU A 22 3.47 14.57 -23.36
C LEU A 22 4.06 14.40 -21.94
N ARG A 23 3.51 15.10 -20.93
CA ARG A 23 3.91 14.93 -19.53
C ARG A 23 3.45 13.58 -19.00
N ARG A 24 4.40 12.82 -18.45
CA ARG A 24 4.11 11.62 -17.64
C ARG A 24 3.45 12.06 -16.34
N LYS A 25 2.45 11.30 -15.91
CA LYS A 25 1.78 11.49 -14.62
C LYS A 25 1.77 10.15 -13.88
N SER A 26 1.79 10.21 -12.57
CA SER A 26 1.57 9.06 -11.70
C SER A 26 0.54 9.42 -10.64
N ARG A 27 -0.06 8.40 -10.04
CA ARG A 27 -0.90 8.54 -8.84
C ARG A 27 -0.09 8.46 -7.55
N TYR A 28 1.17 8.04 -7.64
CA TYR A 28 2.04 7.87 -6.48
C TYR A 28 2.77 9.17 -6.18
N LEU A 29 2.67 9.66 -4.94
CA LEU A 29 3.49 10.77 -4.44
C LEU A 29 4.98 10.53 -4.68
N LEU A 30 5.41 9.26 -4.64
CA LEU A 30 6.77 8.84 -4.95
C LEU A 30 7.23 9.37 -6.33
N PHE A 31 6.36 9.44 -7.34
CA PHE A 31 6.74 9.95 -8.65
C PHE A 31 7.22 11.41 -8.59
N ASP A 32 6.51 12.28 -7.86
CA ASP A 32 6.88 13.69 -7.75
C ASP A 32 8.20 13.86 -6.99
N ILE A 33 8.44 13.01 -5.97
CA ILE A 33 9.72 12.94 -5.25
C ILE A 33 10.85 12.56 -6.21
N LEU A 34 10.65 11.54 -7.03
CA LEU A 34 11.65 11.09 -8.00
C LEU A 34 11.96 12.14 -9.08
N GLU A 35 10.94 12.90 -9.53
CA GLU A 35 11.16 14.02 -10.46
C GLU A 35 11.98 15.15 -9.81
N ASP A 36 11.77 15.41 -8.51
CA ASP A 36 12.63 16.35 -7.78
C ASP A 36 14.08 15.85 -7.65
N LEU A 37 14.27 14.57 -7.33
CA LEU A 37 15.61 13.96 -7.27
C LEU A 37 16.33 14.02 -8.63
N LYS A 38 15.62 13.80 -9.74
CA LYS A 38 16.18 13.99 -11.09
C LYS A 38 16.61 15.44 -11.32
N ARG A 39 15.79 16.42 -10.95
CA ARG A 39 16.13 17.85 -11.07
C ARG A 39 17.36 18.24 -10.25
N ARG A 40 17.63 17.52 -9.16
CA ARG A 40 18.85 17.66 -8.34
C ARG A 40 20.07 16.91 -8.89
N GLY A 41 19.94 16.24 -10.04
CA GLY A 41 21.06 15.57 -10.73
C GLY A 41 21.20 14.07 -10.46
N HIS A 42 20.29 13.46 -9.71
CA HIS A 42 20.29 12.00 -9.51
C HIS A 42 19.78 11.27 -10.76
N SER A 43 20.32 10.08 -11.03
CA SER A 43 19.76 9.20 -12.06
C SER A 43 18.67 8.34 -11.43
N VAL A 44 17.49 8.29 -12.06
CA VAL A 44 16.35 7.49 -11.57
C VAL A 44 15.84 6.58 -12.68
N ARG A 45 15.73 5.28 -12.39
CA ARG A 45 15.16 4.27 -13.27
C ARG A 45 13.99 3.54 -12.60
N ILE A 46 12.87 3.43 -13.31
CA ILE A 46 11.79 2.53 -12.90
C ILE A 46 12.09 1.14 -13.48
N GLN A 47 12.06 0.12 -12.64
CA GLN A 47 12.31 -1.27 -12.98
C GLN A 47 11.05 -2.10 -12.69
N PRO A 48 10.22 -2.34 -13.71
CA PRO A 48 9.17 -3.35 -13.62
C PRO A 48 9.81 -4.73 -13.60
N GLY A 49 9.43 -5.59 -12.67
CA GLY A 49 9.94 -6.96 -12.62
C GLY A 49 11.34 -7.08 -12.04
N LEU A 50 11.77 -8.33 -11.94
CA LEU A 50 13.12 -8.72 -11.52
C LEU A 50 14.06 -8.72 -12.72
N THR A 51 15.34 -8.46 -12.48
CA THR A 51 16.38 -8.57 -13.53
C THR A 51 17.67 -9.13 -12.96
N GLY A 52 18.52 -9.73 -13.80
CA GLY A 52 19.85 -10.18 -13.38
C GLY A 52 20.87 -9.05 -13.15
N GLN A 53 20.54 -7.80 -13.48
CA GLN A 53 21.48 -6.67 -13.41
C GLN A 53 21.22 -5.82 -12.16
N ILE A 54 22.12 -5.92 -11.18
CA ILE A 54 22.12 -5.05 -9.99
C ILE A 54 23.10 -3.91 -10.26
N SER A 55 22.56 -2.72 -10.54
CA SER A 55 23.39 -1.54 -10.83
C SER A 55 22.69 -0.26 -10.39
N ALA A 56 22.65 -0.05 -9.07
CA ALA A 56 22.16 1.17 -8.45
C ALA A 56 22.82 1.34 -7.08
N ASP A 57 22.95 2.59 -6.63
CA ASP A 57 23.50 2.91 -5.31
C ASP A 57 22.38 2.83 -4.26
N VAL A 58 21.14 3.09 -4.67
CA VAL A 58 19.92 3.04 -3.85
C VAL A 58 18.80 2.36 -4.62
N ALA A 59 18.12 1.41 -3.98
CA ALA A 59 16.84 0.88 -4.42
C ALA A 59 15.69 1.42 -3.57
N VAL A 60 14.52 1.54 -4.18
CA VAL A 60 13.24 1.77 -3.50
C VAL A 60 12.32 0.63 -3.87
N LEU A 61 11.97 -0.21 -2.91
CA LEU A 61 10.98 -1.26 -3.10
C LEU A 61 9.58 -0.64 -3.09
N HIS A 62 8.90 -0.73 -4.23
CA HIS A 62 7.55 -0.17 -4.43
C HIS A 62 6.69 -1.15 -5.22
N VAL A 63 6.37 -2.28 -4.59
CA VAL A 63 5.37 -3.22 -5.07
C VAL A 63 4.02 -2.80 -4.48
N ASP A 64 3.10 -2.32 -5.32
CA ASP A 64 1.74 -1.92 -4.89
C ASP A 64 0.88 -3.17 -4.63
N ALA A 65 1.13 -3.81 -3.49
CA ALA A 65 0.41 -4.95 -2.94
C ALA A 65 0.49 -4.94 -1.41
N THR A 66 -0.43 -5.64 -0.74
CA THR A 66 -0.43 -5.77 0.73
C THR A 66 0.80 -6.50 1.25
N MET A 67 1.13 -7.62 0.60
CA MET A 67 2.32 -8.40 0.89
C MET A 67 3.21 -8.40 -0.34
N THR A 68 4.48 -8.07 -0.15
CA THR A 68 5.47 -8.10 -1.22
C THR A 68 5.90 -9.55 -1.47
N PRO A 69 5.86 -10.05 -2.71
CA PRO A 69 6.35 -11.39 -3.02
C PRO A 69 7.83 -11.59 -2.64
N ALA A 70 8.19 -12.82 -2.25
CA ALA A 70 9.51 -13.14 -1.68
C ALA A 70 10.66 -12.89 -2.66
N ASP A 71 10.46 -13.22 -3.93
CA ASP A 71 11.42 -12.99 -5.02
C ASP A 71 11.74 -11.49 -5.22
N TYR A 72 10.75 -10.61 -5.05
CA TYR A 72 10.96 -9.16 -5.02
C TYR A 72 11.75 -8.70 -3.79
N LEU A 73 11.51 -9.29 -2.63
CA LEU A 73 12.26 -8.97 -1.41
C LEU A 73 13.72 -9.42 -1.53
N ASP A 74 13.96 -10.61 -2.06
CA ASP A 74 15.32 -11.14 -2.26
C ASP A 74 16.09 -10.31 -3.29
N TYR A 75 15.43 -9.93 -4.39
CA TYR A 75 16.01 -8.99 -5.35
C TYR A 75 16.29 -7.62 -4.71
N ALA A 76 15.38 -7.08 -3.91
CA ALA A 76 15.56 -5.82 -3.21
C ALA A 76 16.74 -5.85 -2.21
N ARG A 77 16.94 -6.97 -1.52
CA ARG A 77 18.06 -7.18 -0.56
C ARG A 77 19.42 -7.27 -1.24
N SER A 78 19.46 -7.54 -2.54
CA SER A 78 20.72 -7.61 -3.29
C SER A 78 21.36 -6.23 -3.56
N PHE A 79 20.61 -5.14 -3.36
CA PHE A 79 21.13 -3.78 -3.52
C PHE A 79 21.92 -3.33 -2.28
N PRO A 80 22.97 -2.50 -2.45
CA PRO A 80 23.75 -1.98 -1.32
C PRO A 80 22.90 -1.28 -0.26
N PHE A 81 21.84 -0.61 -0.71
CA PHE A 81 20.85 0.03 0.16
C PHE A 81 19.48 -0.05 -0.51
N CYS A 82 18.46 -0.44 0.25
CA CYS A 82 17.09 -0.51 -0.24
C CYS A 82 16.09 0.07 0.77
N LEU A 83 15.36 1.11 0.36
CA LEU A 83 14.23 1.64 1.10
C LEU A 83 13.02 0.71 1.02
N ASN A 84 12.23 0.67 2.09
CA ASN A 84 11.00 -0.13 2.25
C ASN A 84 11.18 -1.65 2.25
N VAL A 85 12.41 -2.18 2.25
CA VAL A 85 12.63 -3.64 2.34
C VAL A 85 12.07 -4.27 3.63
N GLY A 86 11.99 -3.49 4.71
CA GLY A 86 11.38 -3.90 5.99
C GLY A 86 9.85 -3.76 6.02
N ALA A 87 9.24 -3.11 5.03
CA ALA A 87 7.79 -2.90 4.93
C ALA A 87 7.14 -3.95 4.00
N ALA A 88 7.59 -5.20 4.11
CA ALA A 88 7.18 -6.31 3.25
C ALA A 88 5.70 -6.69 3.39
N ASP A 89 5.09 -6.40 4.53
CA ASP A 89 3.69 -6.69 4.85
C ASP A 89 3.04 -5.46 5.49
N ILE A 90 2.05 -4.91 4.79
CA ILE A 90 1.23 -3.78 5.21
C ILE A 90 -0.24 -4.17 5.46
N SER A 91 -0.49 -5.47 5.71
CA SER A 91 -1.80 -5.96 6.12
C SER A 91 -2.27 -5.28 7.40
N LYS A 92 -3.59 -5.09 7.53
CA LYS A 92 -4.17 -4.39 8.68
C LYS A 92 -3.80 -5.08 9.99
N ARG A 93 -3.76 -6.43 10.03
CA ARG A 93 -3.29 -7.22 11.17
C ARG A 93 -1.85 -6.88 11.59
N ARG A 94 -1.00 -6.49 10.64
CA ARG A 94 0.40 -6.19 10.91
C ARG A 94 0.63 -4.75 11.34
N ILE A 95 -0.07 -3.80 10.73
CA ILE A 95 0.25 -2.37 10.89
C ILE A 95 -0.70 -1.60 11.81
N SER A 96 -1.90 -2.12 12.08
CA SER A 96 -2.92 -1.35 12.78
C SER A 96 -2.77 -1.46 14.29
N GLY A 97 -2.55 -0.32 14.95
CA GLY A 97 -2.58 -0.22 16.41
C GLY A 97 -3.98 -0.20 17.02
N ALA A 98 -5.03 -0.23 16.18
CA ALA A 98 -6.42 -0.22 16.60
C ALA A 98 -7.05 -1.63 16.61
N LEU A 99 -6.30 -2.67 16.28
CA LEU A 99 -6.80 -4.05 16.28
C LEU A 99 -7.31 -4.44 17.66
N LEU A 100 -8.41 -5.18 17.65
CA LEU A 100 -8.97 -5.76 18.85
C LEU A 100 -8.60 -7.24 18.95
N ALA A 101 -7.96 -7.62 20.05
CA ALA A 101 -7.75 -9.02 20.40
C ALA A 101 -9.02 -9.62 21.00
N GLU A 102 -9.08 -10.95 21.09
CA GLU A 102 -10.07 -11.64 21.92
C GLU A 102 -9.92 -11.20 23.38
N GLY A 103 -11.02 -10.89 24.06
CA GLY A 103 -11.02 -10.40 25.43
C GLY A 103 -10.56 -8.94 25.64
N ASP A 104 -10.28 -8.16 24.58
CA ASP A 104 -10.06 -6.71 24.71
C ASP A 104 -11.33 -6.04 25.26
N GLY A 105 -11.19 -5.30 26.37
CA GLY A 105 -12.28 -4.62 27.09
C GLY A 105 -12.83 -3.36 26.43
N TRP A 106 -12.59 -3.16 25.14
CA TRP A 106 -13.16 -2.05 24.37
C TRP A 106 -14.69 -2.17 24.25
N LEU A 107 -15.40 -1.18 24.79
CA LEU A 107 -16.87 -1.10 24.78
C LEU A 107 -17.43 -0.14 23.71
N GLY A 108 -16.57 0.50 22.93
CA GLY A 108 -16.99 1.48 21.92
C GLY A 108 -17.29 0.87 20.55
N PRO A 109 -17.65 1.73 19.57
CA PRO A 109 -17.86 1.30 18.20
C PRO A 109 -16.64 0.61 17.61
N VAL A 110 -16.90 -0.29 16.67
CA VAL A 110 -15.89 -1.09 15.98
C VAL A 110 -16.12 -1.05 14.48
N ILE A 111 -15.07 -1.28 13.71
CA ILE A 111 -15.12 -1.32 12.26
C ILE A 111 -14.51 -2.63 11.78
N VAL A 112 -15.27 -3.37 10.97
CA VAL A 112 -14.81 -4.56 10.28
C VAL A 112 -14.23 -4.13 8.95
N LYS A 113 -12.98 -4.52 8.69
CA LYS A 113 -12.25 -4.20 7.46
C LYS A 113 -11.67 -5.45 6.83
N SER A 114 -11.46 -5.44 5.52
CA SER A 114 -10.53 -6.37 4.89
C SER A 114 -9.13 -6.22 5.52
N ASN A 115 -8.46 -7.34 5.76
CA ASN A 115 -7.07 -7.39 6.18
C ASN A 115 -6.12 -6.85 5.09
N LEU A 116 -6.54 -6.91 3.82
CA LEU A 116 -5.75 -6.39 2.70
C LEU A 116 -5.76 -4.86 2.65
N ASN A 117 -4.64 -4.30 2.20
CA ASN A 117 -4.52 -2.89 1.90
C ASN A 117 -5.53 -2.49 0.82
N ASN A 118 -6.25 -1.40 1.05
CA ASN A 118 -7.25 -0.86 0.13
C ASN A 118 -8.21 -1.95 -0.42
N GLN A 119 -8.71 -2.79 0.49
CA GLN A 119 -9.61 -3.91 0.20
C GLN A 119 -9.05 -4.98 -0.75
N GLY A 120 -7.75 -5.00 -1.09
CA GLY A 120 -7.20 -5.93 -2.07
C GLY A 120 -7.32 -5.45 -3.53
N ILE A 121 -7.68 -4.18 -3.74
CA ILE A 121 -7.78 -3.57 -5.07
C ILE A 121 -6.44 -3.62 -5.83
N PRO A 122 -5.27 -3.33 -5.23
CA PRO A 122 -3.99 -3.44 -5.94
C PRO A 122 -3.72 -4.85 -6.49
N GLU A 123 -3.91 -5.88 -5.67
CA GLU A 123 -3.73 -7.29 -6.03
C GLU A 123 -4.71 -7.70 -7.14
N THR A 124 -5.97 -7.30 -7.03
CA THR A 124 -6.97 -7.52 -8.10
C THR A 124 -6.54 -6.91 -9.42
N ARG A 125 -5.94 -5.71 -9.39
CA ARG A 125 -5.42 -5.04 -10.61
C ARG A 125 -4.22 -5.77 -11.19
N LEU A 126 -3.28 -6.22 -10.35
CA LEU A 126 -2.11 -6.98 -10.76
C LEU A 126 -2.52 -8.32 -11.38
N ASN A 127 -3.40 -9.07 -10.72
CA ASN A 127 -3.99 -10.31 -11.23
C ASN A 127 -4.64 -10.13 -12.60
N ARG A 128 -5.48 -9.10 -12.76
CA ARG A 128 -6.15 -8.81 -14.03
C ARG A 128 -5.15 -8.53 -15.16
N ARG A 129 -4.06 -7.83 -14.85
CA ARG A 129 -3.01 -7.49 -15.84
C ARG A 129 -2.15 -8.70 -16.18
N SER A 130 -1.80 -9.52 -15.18
CA SER A 130 -1.08 -10.78 -15.39
C SER A 130 -1.86 -11.73 -16.31
N ARG A 131 -3.14 -11.96 -16.02
CA ARG A 131 -4.02 -12.80 -16.85
C ARG A 131 -4.13 -12.29 -18.28
N ARG A 132 -4.19 -10.97 -18.49
CA ARG A 132 -4.19 -10.35 -19.83
C ARG A 132 -2.88 -10.54 -20.59
N ALA A 133 -1.76 -10.73 -19.88
CA ALA A 133 -0.47 -11.06 -20.45
C ALA A 133 -0.28 -12.58 -20.65
N GLY A 134 -1.31 -13.41 -20.40
CA GLY A 134 -1.22 -14.86 -20.48
C GLY A 134 -0.43 -15.52 -19.34
N GLN A 135 -0.22 -14.79 -18.24
CA GLN A 135 0.56 -15.24 -17.09
C GLN A 135 -0.34 -15.62 -15.89
N PRO A 136 0.13 -16.49 -14.97
CA PRO A 136 -0.58 -16.83 -13.75
C PRO A 136 -0.85 -15.61 -12.86
N ALA A 137 -1.96 -15.62 -12.13
CA ALA A 137 -2.27 -14.54 -11.18
C ALA A 137 -1.28 -14.57 -10.00
N PRO A 138 -0.48 -13.49 -9.76
CA PRO A 138 0.51 -13.47 -8.69
C PRO A 138 -0.09 -13.50 -7.28
N PHE A 139 -1.37 -13.12 -7.13
CA PHE A 139 -2.09 -13.14 -5.86
C PHE A 139 -3.33 -14.03 -5.98
N ALA A 140 -3.19 -15.34 -5.89
CA ALA A 140 -4.29 -16.28 -6.16
C ALA A 140 -5.47 -16.15 -5.18
N HIS A 141 -5.21 -15.78 -3.93
CA HIS A 141 -6.18 -15.78 -2.83
C HIS A 141 -6.68 -14.38 -2.46
N VAL A 142 -7.00 -13.55 -3.44
CA VAL A 142 -7.64 -12.25 -3.15
C VAL A 142 -9.12 -12.49 -2.87
N PRO A 143 -9.62 -12.27 -1.64
CA PRO A 143 -11.02 -12.42 -1.32
C PRO A 143 -11.87 -11.40 -2.09
N ALA A 144 -13.17 -11.63 -2.16
CA ALA A 144 -14.09 -10.63 -2.70
C ALA A 144 -13.99 -9.33 -1.88
N LEU A 145 -14.11 -8.19 -2.58
CA LEU A 145 -14.10 -6.89 -1.92
C LEU A 145 -15.30 -6.81 -0.98
N SER A 146 -15.06 -6.72 0.33
CA SER A 146 -16.08 -6.41 1.32
C SER A 146 -16.08 -4.91 1.63
N ALA A 147 -17.27 -4.33 1.72
CA ALA A 147 -17.42 -2.99 2.26
C ALA A 147 -16.98 -2.98 3.73
N TYR A 148 -16.49 -1.84 4.20
CA TYR A 148 -16.22 -1.69 5.62
C TYR A 148 -17.51 -1.41 6.35
N GLU A 149 -17.72 -2.12 7.45
CA GLU A 149 -18.94 -2.04 8.23
C GLU A 149 -18.64 -1.58 9.65
N VAL A 150 -19.42 -0.63 10.13
CA VAL A 150 -19.30 -0.07 11.48
C VAL A 150 -20.41 -0.63 12.34
N TYR A 151 -20.02 -1.12 13.52
CA TYR A 151 -20.90 -1.69 14.53
C TYR A 151 -20.79 -0.86 15.81
N GLN A 152 -21.87 -0.76 16.59
CA GLN A 152 -21.88 0.07 17.81
C GLN A 152 -21.06 -0.56 18.93
N SER A 153 -20.93 -1.88 18.91
CA SER A 153 -20.14 -2.66 19.84
C SER A 153 -19.60 -3.92 19.16
N ARG A 154 -18.75 -4.66 19.87
CA ARG A 154 -18.28 -5.98 19.41
C ARG A 154 -19.39 -7.02 19.33
N ASP A 155 -20.39 -6.91 20.21
CA ASP A 155 -21.48 -7.88 20.33
C ASP A 155 -22.47 -7.77 19.15
N ASP A 156 -22.43 -6.64 18.43
CA ASP A 156 -23.24 -6.46 17.22
C ASP A 156 -22.59 -7.07 15.97
N ILE A 157 -21.33 -7.53 16.04
CA ILE A 157 -20.64 -8.13 14.91
C ILE A 157 -21.25 -9.53 14.63
N PRO A 158 -21.60 -9.86 13.38
CA PRO A 158 -22.09 -11.18 13.03
C PRO A 158 -21.14 -12.30 13.42
N ASP A 159 -21.73 -13.42 13.87
CA ASP A 159 -20.98 -14.64 14.21
C ASP A 159 -20.08 -15.08 13.04
N GLY A 160 -18.89 -15.58 13.37
CA GLY A 160 -17.91 -16.07 12.39
C GLY A 160 -17.04 -15.00 11.73
N VAL A 161 -17.33 -13.69 11.87
CA VAL A 161 -16.43 -12.62 11.35
C VAL A 161 -15.04 -12.69 11.98
N SER A 162 -14.97 -12.95 13.29
CA SER A 162 -13.71 -13.07 14.03
C SER A 162 -12.85 -14.25 13.57
N GLU A 163 -13.48 -15.30 13.01
CA GLU A 163 -12.82 -16.50 12.51
C GLU A 163 -12.26 -16.30 11.09
N GLN A 164 -12.75 -15.29 10.37
CA GLN A 164 -12.29 -14.99 9.01
C GLN A 164 -10.93 -14.29 9.02
N HIS A 165 -9.90 -15.00 8.55
CA HIS A 165 -8.54 -14.46 8.46
C HIS A 165 -8.41 -13.24 7.52
N ASP A 166 -9.28 -13.14 6.53
CA ASP A 166 -9.33 -12.07 5.53
C ASP A 166 -9.94 -10.76 6.05
N LEU A 167 -10.54 -10.78 7.24
CA LEU A 167 -11.11 -9.61 7.90
C LEU A 167 -10.31 -9.24 9.14
N VAL A 168 -10.48 -8.01 9.62
CA VAL A 168 -10.00 -7.52 10.91
C VAL A 168 -11.09 -6.72 11.59
N VAL A 169 -11.09 -6.75 12.92
CA VAL A 169 -11.91 -5.89 13.75
C VAL A 169 -11.00 -4.86 14.41
N GLU A 170 -11.31 -3.59 14.17
CA GLU A 170 -10.57 -2.46 14.74
C GLU A 170 -11.49 -1.57 15.59
N LYS A 171 -10.92 -0.90 16.59
CA LYS A 171 -11.56 0.21 17.30
C LYS A 171 -11.97 1.27 16.26
N PHE A 172 -13.24 1.65 16.26
CA PHE A 172 -13.71 2.74 15.42
C PHE A 172 -13.66 4.06 16.20
N ILE A 173 -12.56 4.79 16.02
CA ILE A 173 -12.25 6.04 16.71
C ILE A 173 -12.12 7.22 15.71
N PRO A 174 -13.17 7.52 14.92
CA PRO A 174 -13.09 8.59 13.95
C PRO A 174 -13.07 9.96 14.62
N GLU A 175 -12.47 10.95 13.96
CA GLU A 175 -12.80 12.36 14.22
C GLU A 175 -14.18 12.62 13.59
N LYS A 176 -15.19 12.89 14.42
CA LYS A 176 -16.56 13.09 13.97
C LYS A 176 -16.77 14.51 13.45
N GLU A 177 -17.54 14.64 12.38
CA GLU A 177 -18.05 15.90 11.83
C GLU A 177 -19.58 15.84 11.73
N PRO A 178 -20.30 16.97 11.57
CA PRO A 178 -21.77 16.96 11.50
C PRO A 178 -22.34 15.99 10.45
N ASP A 179 -21.70 15.90 9.29
CA ASP A 179 -22.18 15.12 8.14
C ASP A 179 -21.31 13.89 7.82
N GLY A 180 -20.38 13.51 8.71
CA GLY A 180 -19.47 12.40 8.43
C GLY A 180 -18.25 12.34 9.35
N PHE A 181 -17.09 12.16 8.74
CA PHE A 181 -15.83 11.97 9.46
C PHE A 181 -14.72 12.83 8.87
N ALA A 182 -13.76 13.17 9.71
CA ALA A 182 -12.50 13.76 9.29
C ALA A 182 -11.35 12.76 9.40
N VAL A 183 -10.40 12.86 8.48
CA VAL A 183 -9.13 12.15 8.52
C VAL A 183 -7.98 13.14 8.38
N ARG A 184 -6.93 12.92 9.16
CA ARG A 184 -5.69 13.71 9.12
C ARG A 184 -4.59 12.90 8.43
N PHE A 185 -3.98 13.50 7.42
CA PHE A 185 -2.78 12.97 6.78
C PHE A 185 -1.59 13.80 7.22
N TRP A 186 -0.59 13.14 7.77
CA TRP A 186 0.71 13.73 8.05
C TRP A 186 1.71 13.19 7.04
N VAL A 187 2.29 14.08 6.23
CA VAL A 187 3.34 13.76 5.26
C VAL A 187 4.59 14.51 5.69
N PHE A 188 5.68 13.78 5.90
CA PHE A 188 6.95 14.36 6.32
C PHE A 188 8.14 13.76 5.56
N CYS A 189 9.24 14.51 5.49
CA CYS A 189 10.52 14.09 4.94
C CYS A 189 11.64 14.91 5.60
N GLY A 190 12.44 14.25 6.44
CA GLY A 190 13.41 14.94 7.29
C GLY A 190 12.72 15.94 8.21
N GLU A 191 13.15 17.19 8.19
CA GLU A 191 12.62 18.29 9.02
C GLU A 191 11.42 19.02 8.39
N ARG A 192 10.93 18.54 7.22
CA ARG A 192 9.79 19.15 6.53
C ARG A 192 8.56 18.30 6.71
N GLU A 193 7.43 18.94 6.97
CA GLU A 193 6.16 18.26 7.17
C GLU A 193 4.98 19.08 6.65
N ARG A 194 3.88 18.38 6.38
CA ARG A 194 2.56 18.94 6.11
C ARG A 194 1.50 18.07 6.76
N CYS A 195 0.59 18.70 7.48
CA CYS A 195 -0.63 18.06 7.97
C CYS A 195 -1.82 18.58 7.16
N THR A 196 -2.63 17.67 6.62
CA THR A 196 -3.86 18.00 5.90
C THR A 196 -5.03 17.29 6.57
N ARG A 197 -6.14 18.01 6.77
CA ARG A 197 -7.42 17.45 7.22
C ARG A 197 -8.37 17.35 6.03
N TYR A 198 -8.94 16.17 5.82
CA TYR A 198 -10.03 15.96 4.85
C TYR A 198 -11.30 15.60 5.60
N VAL A 199 -12.40 16.21 5.20
CA VAL A 199 -13.75 15.92 5.69
C VAL A 199 -14.51 15.25 4.55
N SER A 200 -15.10 14.10 4.84
CA SER A 200 -16.01 13.38 3.93
C SER A 200 -17.45 13.69 4.27
#